data_AF-K0TCM4-F1
#
_entry.id   AF-K0TCM4-F1
#
_cell.length_a   1.000
_cell.length_b   1.000
_cell.length_c   1.000
_cell.angle_alpha   90.00
_cell.angle_beta   90.00
_cell.angle_gamma   90.00
#
_symmetry.space_group_name_H-M   'P 1'
#
loop_
_entity.id
_entity.type
_entity.pdbx_description
1 polymer ?
#
loop_
_entity_poly.entity_id
_entity_poly.type
_entity_poly.pdbx_seq_one_letter_code
_entity_poly.pdbx_strand_id
1 'polypeptide(L)'
;MGGICPFCRTTNPSSVGSKLALTQKRADAKDPVAIGFIAFGYYARDHGLPQDVPRAVKLWTEAADLGDLDAHYRLGYLYHCTSGEQTEEDKEKGLRHLQHAAIQGHPHSRCALGVHECISGNYTLAVQHCMISAKVGDVNSLDVIKDMFMKGHATKAQYAEALKGYRDASEETKSPQREVAKAFYSTFKYLG
;
A
#
# COMPACT_ATOMS: atom_id res chain seq x y z
N MET A 1 -6.37 -6.00 29.77
CA MET A 1 -7.72 -5.39 29.73
C MET A 1 -7.74 -4.36 28.61
N GLY A 2 -8.58 -4.53 27.59
CA GLY A 2 -8.67 -3.57 26.47
C GLY A 2 -9.17 -2.21 26.96
N GLY A 3 -8.41 -1.15 26.69
CA GLY A 3 -8.76 0.20 27.10
C GLY A 3 -10.07 0.66 26.44
N ILE A 4 -10.88 1.43 27.17
CA ILE A 4 -12.06 2.06 26.59
C ILE A 4 -11.61 3.33 25.88
N CYS A 5 -12.09 3.58 24.67
CA CYS A 5 -11.81 4.83 23.98
C CYS A 5 -12.35 6.01 24.81
N PRO A 6 -11.52 6.97 25.25
CA PRO A 6 -11.97 8.05 26.14
C PRO A 6 -12.95 9.01 25.47
N PHE A 7 -13.02 9.01 24.13
CA PHE A 7 -13.93 9.88 23.36
C PHE A 7 -15.31 9.26 23.16
N CYS A 8 -15.39 8.04 22.63
CA CYS A 8 -16.68 7.39 22.30
C CYS A 8 -17.12 6.32 23.31
N ARG A 9 -16.33 6.08 24.37
CA ARG A 9 -16.55 5.06 25.40
C ARG A 9 -16.71 3.62 24.87
N THR A 10 -16.36 3.38 23.61
CA THR A 10 -16.36 2.05 23.03
C THR A 10 -15.16 1.26 23.53
N THR A 11 -15.36 0.01 23.92
CA THR A 11 -14.30 -0.92 24.33
C THR A 11 -13.36 -1.15 23.14
N ASN A 12 -12.06 -0.89 23.31
CA ASN A 12 -11.08 -1.19 22.27
C ASN A 12 -10.95 -2.72 22.16
N PRO A 13 -11.26 -3.33 21.00
CA PRO A 13 -11.17 -4.77 20.83
C PRO A 13 -9.71 -5.24 21.00
N SER A 14 -9.40 -5.77 22.19
CA SER A 14 -8.07 -6.27 22.53
C SER A 14 -7.76 -7.64 21.94
N SER A 15 -8.74 -8.31 21.31
CA SER A 15 -8.55 -9.60 20.64
C SER A 15 -8.66 -9.45 19.12
N VAL A 16 -7.90 -10.29 18.42
CA VAL A 16 -7.94 -10.41 16.94
C VAL A 16 -9.35 -10.73 16.45
N GLY A 17 -10.09 -11.59 17.17
CA GLY A 17 -11.47 -11.95 16.83
C GLY A 17 -12.45 -10.78 16.92
N SER A 18 -12.31 -9.90 17.91
CA SER A 18 -13.16 -8.70 18.03
C SER A 18 -12.85 -7.65 16.97
N LYS A 19 -11.61 -7.58 16.46
CA LYS A 19 -11.25 -6.73 15.31
C LYS A 19 -11.88 -7.23 14.02
N LEU A 20 -11.82 -8.54 13.76
CA LEU A 20 -12.42 -9.12 12.55
C LEU A 20 -13.95 -8.96 12.53
N ALA A 21 -14.63 -9.12 13.68
CA ALA A 21 -16.07 -8.89 13.77
C ALA A 21 -16.49 -7.45 13.44
N LEU A 22 -15.71 -6.46 13.91
CA LEU A 22 -15.95 -5.06 13.58
C LEU A 22 -15.70 -4.77 12.09
N THR A 23 -14.64 -5.34 11.52
CA THR A 23 -14.35 -5.23 10.09
C THR A 23 -15.45 -5.90 9.25
N GLN A 24 -15.96 -7.06 9.67
CA GLN A 24 -17.05 -7.74 8.99
C GLN A 24 -18.30 -6.87 8.92
N LYS A 25 -18.68 -6.22 10.02
CA LYS A 25 -19.82 -5.29 10.03
C LYS A 25 -19.66 -4.13 9.02
N ARG A 26 -18.45 -3.61 8.85
CA ARG A 26 -18.16 -2.57 7.84
C ARG A 26 -18.22 -3.15 6.43
N ALA A 27 -17.69 -4.35 6.21
CA ALA A 27 -17.75 -5.03 4.93
C ALA A 27 -19.19 -5.36 4.51
N ASP A 28 -20.04 -5.78 5.45
CA ASP A 28 -21.48 -6.01 5.21
C ASP A 28 -22.20 -4.70 4.82
N ALA A 29 -21.72 -3.56 5.30
CA ALA A 29 -22.16 -2.22 4.92
C ALA A 29 -21.49 -1.69 3.63
N LYS A 30 -20.81 -2.55 2.87
CA LYS A 30 -20.11 -2.22 1.60
C LYS A 30 -19.00 -1.18 1.74
N ASP A 31 -18.33 -1.15 2.90
CA ASP A 31 -17.10 -0.37 3.09
C ASP A 31 -15.95 -1.03 2.29
N PRO A 32 -15.43 -0.37 1.24
CA PRO A 32 -14.46 -0.97 0.34
C PRO A 32 -13.12 -1.26 1.02
N VAL A 33 -12.71 -0.44 1.99
CA VAL A 33 -11.48 -0.65 2.76
C VAL A 33 -11.61 -1.86 3.68
N ALA A 34 -12.78 -2.05 4.28
CA ALA A 34 -13.04 -3.22 5.13
C ALA A 34 -13.07 -4.52 4.33
N ILE A 35 -13.69 -4.50 3.13
CA ILE A 35 -13.69 -5.63 2.20
C ILE A 35 -12.24 -5.97 1.78
N GLY A 36 -11.47 -4.95 1.39
CA GLY A 36 -10.06 -5.11 0.99
C GLY A 36 -9.17 -5.64 2.13
N PHE A 37 -9.46 -5.27 3.37
CA PHE A 37 -8.79 -5.80 4.55
C PHE A 37 -9.08 -7.29 4.78
N ILE A 38 -10.35 -7.70 4.69
CA ILE A 38 -10.74 -9.11 4.85
C ILE A 38 -10.12 -9.96 3.74
N ALA A 39 -10.12 -9.45 2.51
CA ALA A 39 -9.46 -10.07 1.37
C ALA A 39 -7.97 -10.32 1.64
N PHE A 40 -7.26 -9.34 2.21
CA PHE A 40 -5.88 -9.51 2.63
C PHE A 40 -5.71 -10.59 3.71
N GLY A 41 -6.65 -10.67 4.67
CA GLY A 41 -6.65 -11.75 5.67
C GLY A 41 -6.74 -13.15 5.04
N TYR A 42 -7.61 -13.34 4.05
CA TYR A 42 -7.69 -14.59 3.27
C TYR A 42 -6.43 -14.85 2.43
N TYR A 43 -5.77 -13.81 1.91
CA TYR A 43 -4.53 -13.97 1.15
C TYR A 43 -3.34 -14.39 2.03
N ALA A 44 -3.18 -13.73 3.18
CA ALA A 44 -2.01 -13.83 4.05
C ALA A 44 -2.15 -14.85 5.19
N ARG A 45 -3.31 -15.52 5.32
CA ARG A 45 -3.65 -16.39 6.47
C ARG A 45 -3.52 -15.63 7.79
N ASP A 46 -4.16 -14.47 7.84
CA ASP A 46 -4.09 -13.54 8.98
C ASP A 46 -5.46 -13.40 9.67
N HIS A 47 -5.47 -12.84 10.88
CA HIS A 47 -6.68 -12.56 11.65
C HIS A 47 -7.57 -13.79 11.95
N GLY A 48 -6.99 -15.00 11.93
CA GLY A 48 -7.72 -16.25 12.13
C GLY A 48 -8.48 -16.75 10.88
N LEU A 49 -8.26 -16.11 9.72
CA LEU A 49 -8.81 -16.57 8.45
C LEU A 49 -7.91 -17.63 7.81
N PRO A 50 -8.49 -18.69 7.20
CA PRO A 50 -7.72 -19.63 6.41
C PRO A 50 -7.19 -18.95 5.14
N GLN A 51 -6.13 -19.51 4.57
CA GLN A 51 -5.66 -19.03 3.28
C GLN A 51 -6.65 -19.43 2.17
N ASP A 52 -7.10 -18.46 1.39
CA ASP A 52 -8.02 -18.64 0.26
C ASP A 52 -7.79 -17.52 -0.77
N VAL A 53 -6.83 -17.73 -1.67
CA VAL A 53 -6.45 -16.74 -2.70
C VAL A 53 -7.61 -16.44 -3.66
N PRO A 54 -8.36 -17.43 -4.20
CA PRO A 54 -9.52 -17.15 -5.05
C PRO A 54 -10.57 -16.28 -4.36
N ARG A 55 -10.83 -16.50 -3.08
CA ARG A 55 -11.75 -15.64 -2.30
C ARG A 55 -11.19 -14.23 -2.09
N ALA A 56 -9.89 -14.11 -1.81
CA ALA A 56 -9.23 -12.82 -1.70
C ALA A 56 -9.35 -12.02 -3.01
N VAL A 57 -9.16 -12.66 -4.17
CA VAL A 57 -9.31 -12.01 -5.49
C VAL A 57 -10.74 -11.51 -5.71
N LYS A 58 -11.76 -12.30 -5.35
CA LYS A 58 -13.16 -11.87 -5.48
C LYS A 58 -13.45 -10.64 -4.62
N LEU A 59 -13.01 -10.66 -3.37
CA LEU A 59 -13.22 -9.56 -2.45
C LEU A 59 -12.43 -8.30 -2.85
N TRP A 60 -11.18 -8.44 -3.32
CA TRP A 60 -10.45 -7.28 -3.87
C TRP A 60 -11.08 -6.75 -5.15
N THR A 61 -11.63 -7.61 -6.00
CA THR A 61 -12.40 -7.15 -7.18
C THR A 61 -13.59 -6.30 -6.73
N GLU A 62 -14.36 -6.79 -5.76
CA GLU A 62 -15.49 -6.04 -5.20
C GLU A 62 -15.05 -4.71 -4.56
N ALA A 63 -13.98 -4.71 -3.76
CA ALA A 63 -13.46 -3.49 -3.15
C ALA A 63 -12.97 -2.48 -4.20
N ALA A 64 -12.31 -2.96 -5.25
CA ALA A 64 -11.84 -2.14 -6.36
C ALA A 64 -13.01 -1.53 -7.14
N ASP A 65 -14.06 -2.31 -7.43
CA ASP A 65 -15.28 -1.81 -8.08
C ASP A 65 -16.00 -0.74 -7.25
N LEU A 66 -15.84 -0.79 -5.92
CA LEU A 66 -16.32 0.22 -4.97
C LEU A 66 -15.35 1.39 -4.77
N GLY A 67 -14.23 1.42 -5.49
CA GLY A 67 -13.27 2.53 -5.52
C GLY A 67 -12.05 2.38 -4.60
N ASP A 68 -11.79 1.21 -4.02
CA ASP A 68 -10.57 1.00 -3.21
C ASP A 68 -9.32 0.93 -4.10
N LEU A 69 -8.46 1.95 -4.00
CA LEU A 69 -7.21 1.99 -4.73
C LEU A 69 -6.20 0.96 -4.21
N ASP A 70 -6.25 0.62 -2.92
CA ASP A 70 -5.43 -0.43 -2.33
C ASP A 70 -5.81 -1.81 -2.90
N ALA A 71 -7.09 -2.09 -3.11
CA ALA A 71 -7.54 -3.32 -3.77
C ALA A 71 -7.07 -3.40 -5.22
N HIS A 72 -7.14 -2.29 -5.97
CA HIS A 72 -6.54 -2.23 -7.31
C HIS A 72 -5.04 -2.51 -7.29
N TYR A 73 -4.30 -1.93 -6.34
CA TYR A 73 -2.89 -2.23 -6.16
C TYR A 73 -2.64 -3.72 -5.87
N ARG A 74 -3.42 -4.33 -4.98
CA ARG A 74 -3.28 -5.74 -4.60
C ARG A 74 -3.58 -6.69 -5.75
N LEU A 75 -4.64 -6.43 -6.53
CA LEU A 75 -4.92 -7.17 -7.77
C LEU A 75 -3.81 -6.99 -8.80
N GLY A 76 -3.35 -5.74 -8.96
CA GLY A 76 -2.23 -5.41 -9.85
C GLY A 76 -0.98 -6.20 -9.50
N TYR A 77 -0.56 -6.15 -8.23
CA TYR A 77 0.58 -6.89 -7.72
C TYR A 77 0.40 -8.40 -7.85
N LEU A 78 -0.80 -8.94 -7.57
CA LEU A 78 -1.07 -10.37 -7.70
C LEU A 78 -0.90 -10.85 -9.14
N TYR A 79 -1.53 -10.18 -10.09
CA TYR A 79 -1.50 -10.58 -11.50
C TYR A 79 -0.18 -10.24 -12.21
N HIS A 80 0.51 -9.18 -11.79
CA HIS A 80 1.71 -8.68 -12.47
C HIS A 80 3.03 -9.11 -11.82
N CYS A 81 3.10 -9.15 -10.48
CA CYS A 81 4.36 -9.24 -9.75
C CYS A 81 4.58 -10.57 -9.02
N THR A 82 3.56 -11.41 -8.84
CA THR A 82 3.78 -12.71 -8.18
C THR A 82 4.43 -13.69 -9.15
N SER A 83 5.50 -14.36 -8.73
CA SER A 83 6.24 -15.30 -9.58
C SER A 83 5.43 -16.58 -9.79
N GLY A 84 5.03 -16.90 -11.02
CA GLY A 84 4.25 -18.12 -11.29
C GLY A 84 3.75 -18.27 -12.74
N GLU A 85 2.70 -19.08 -12.88
CA GLU A 85 2.03 -19.51 -14.11
C GLU A 85 1.14 -18.41 -14.76
N GLN A 86 1.36 -17.11 -14.47
CA GLN A 86 0.53 -16.08 -15.07
C GLN A 86 0.75 -16.02 -16.58
N THR A 87 -0.35 -16.00 -17.30
CA THR A 87 -0.35 -15.75 -18.73
C THR A 87 0.03 -14.29 -19.01
N GLU A 88 0.39 -13.97 -20.25
CA GLU A 88 0.61 -12.57 -20.64
C GLU A 88 -0.67 -11.73 -20.48
N GLU A 89 -1.85 -12.33 -20.67
CA GLU A 89 -3.14 -11.68 -20.43
C GLU A 89 -3.31 -11.30 -18.95
N ASP A 90 -2.92 -12.17 -18.03
CA ASP A 90 -2.95 -11.88 -16.60
C ASP A 90 -2.02 -10.72 -16.27
N LYS A 91 -0.79 -10.71 -16.81
CA LYS A 91 0.17 -9.62 -16.58
C LYS A 91 -0.37 -8.28 -17.08
N GLU A 92 -1.00 -8.25 -18.26
CA GLU A 92 -1.66 -7.05 -18.78
C GLU A 92 -2.81 -6.60 -17.88
N LYS A 93 -3.64 -7.53 -17.40
CA LYS A 93 -4.73 -7.23 -16.47
C LYS A 93 -4.19 -6.61 -15.18
N GLY A 94 -3.09 -7.15 -14.65
CA GLY A 94 -2.39 -6.59 -13.50
C GLY A 94 -1.90 -5.16 -13.74
N LEU A 95 -1.26 -4.92 -14.89
CA LEU A 95 -0.83 -3.59 -15.30
C LEU A 95 -1.99 -2.59 -15.40
N ARG A 96 -3.14 -2.98 -15.95
CA ARG A 96 -4.32 -2.11 -16.02
C ARG A 96 -4.81 -1.69 -14.64
N HIS A 97 -4.82 -2.61 -13.66
CA HIS A 97 -5.16 -2.27 -12.28
C HIS A 97 -4.14 -1.32 -11.64
N LEU A 98 -2.84 -1.55 -11.85
CA LEU A 98 -1.79 -0.65 -11.37
C LEU A 98 -1.91 0.75 -11.99
N GLN A 99 -2.13 0.83 -13.31
CA GLN A 99 -2.35 2.09 -14.03
C GLN A 99 -3.57 2.83 -13.50
N HIS A 100 -4.69 2.14 -13.31
CA HIS A 100 -5.90 2.75 -12.76
C HIS A 100 -5.66 3.38 -11.38
N ALA A 101 -5.11 2.61 -10.44
CA ALA A 101 -4.80 3.12 -9.10
C ALA A 101 -3.74 4.24 -9.14
N ALA A 102 -2.72 4.08 -9.98
CA ALA A 102 -1.69 5.09 -10.15
C ALA A 102 -2.28 6.41 -10.65
N ILE A 103 -3.11 6.43 -11.70
CA ILE A 103 -3.76 7.65 -12.23
C ILE A 103 -4.52 8.39 -11.13
N GLN A 104 -5.18 7.66 -10.22
CA GLN A 104 -5.89 8.22 -9.07
C GLN A 104 -4.99 8.61 -7.88
N GLY A 105 -3.67 8.49 -8.01
CA GLY A 105 -2.70 8.96 -7.04
C GLY A 105 -2.18 7.90 -6.07
N HIS A 106 -2.45 6.61 -6.28
CA HIS A 106 -1.97 5.55 -5.38
C HIS A 106 -0.43 5.41 -5.44
N PRO A 107 0.31 5.68 -4.34
CA PRO A 107 1.77 5.72 -4.36
C PRO A 107 2.40 4.39 -4.70
N HIS A 108 1.98 3.29 -4.06
CA HIS A 108 2.57 1.98 -4.30
C HIS A 108 2.32 1.46 -5.73
N SER A 109 1.16 1.81 -6.33
CA SER A 109 0.89 1.45 -7.73
C SER A 109 1.78 2.25 -8.67
N ARG A 110 2.03 3.53 -8.37
CA ARG A 110 2.95 4.36 -9.12
C ARG A 110 4.39 3.83 -9.02
N CYS A 111 4.83 3.40 -7.83
CA CYS A 111 6.12 2.73 -7.62
C CYS A 111 6.22 1.43 -8.44
N ALA A 112 5.18 0.59 -8.41
CA ALA A 112 5.15 -0.67 -9.14
C ALA A 112 5.28 -0.46 -10.66
N LEU A 113 4.62 0.56 -11.21
CA LEU A 113 4.82 0.96 -12.61
C LEU A 113 6.25 1.44 -12.86
N GLY A 114 6.83 2.21 -11.93
CA GLY A 114 8.24 2.62 -12.05
C GLY A 114 9.21 1.43 -12.10
N VAL A 115 8.98 0.41 -11.29
CA VAL A 115 9.75 -0.84 -11.32
C VAL A 115 9.52 -1.59 -12.64
N HIS A 116 8.27 -1.71 -13.09
CA HIS A 116 7.93 -2.34 -14.37
C HIS A 116 8.69 -1.70 -15.53
N GLU A 117 8.63 -0.36 -15.65
CA GLU A 117 9.32 0.38 -16.70
C GLU A 117 10.84 0.27 -16.59
N CYS A 118 11.38 0.21 -15.38
CA CYS A 118 12.81 0.00 -15.17
C CYS A 118 13.27 -1.38 -15.67
N ILE A 119 12.47 -2.44 -15.44
CA ILE A 119 12.74 -3.79 -15.91
C ILE A 119 12.63 -3.85 -17.45
N SER A 120 11.66 -3.14 -18.02
CA SER A 120 11.45 -3.03 -19.47
C SER A 120 12.51 -2.15 -20.18
N GLY A 121 13.43 -1.53 -19.44
CA GLY A 121 14.48 -0.67 -19.99
C GLY A 121 14.04 0.77 -20.30
N ASN A 122 12.80 1.13 -19.95
CA ASN A 122 12.21 2.45 -20.17
C ASN A 122 12.57 3.41 -19.02
N TYR A 123 13.87 3.65 -18.81
CA TYR A 123 14.38 4.37 -17.64
C TYR A 123 13.81 5.79 -17.49
N THR A 124 13.55 6.48 -18.59
CA THR A 124 12.93 7.82 -18.56
C THR A 124 11.56 7.78 -17.89
N LEU A 125 10.72 6.81 -18.26
CA LEU A 125 9.37 6.66 -17.72
C LEU A 125 9.42 6.11 -16.29
N ALA A 126 10.34 5.18 -16.02
CA ALA A 126 10.61 4.69 -14.67
C ALA A 126 10.94 5.81 -13.68
N VAL A 127 11.84 6.73 -14.07
CA VAL A 127 12.17 7.90 -13.26
C VAL A 127 10.95 8.78 -13.04
N GLN A 128 10.12 9.04 -14.05
CA GLN A 128 8.91 9.84 -13.90
C GLN A 128 7.93 9.24 -12.87
N HIS A 129 7.65 7.93 -12.97
CA HIS A 129 6.80 7.22 -12.02
C HIS A 129 7.35 7.31 -10.60
N CYS A 130 8.64 7.03 -10.42
CA CYS A 130 9.25 7.04 -9.11
C CYS A 130 9.36 8.45 -8.53
N MET A 131 9.55 9.49 -9.35
CA MET A 131 9.59 10.88 -8.86
C MET A 131 8.23 11.32 -8.30
N ILE A 132 7.14 10.95 -8.97
CA ILE A 132 5.78 11.25 -8.49
C ILE A 132 5.53 10.54 -7.15
N SER A 133 5.90 9.27 -7.05
CA SER A 133 5.70 8.47 -5.84
C SER A 133 6.60 8.91 -4.68
N ALA A 134 7.87 9.26 -4.94
CA ALA A 134 8.77 9.79 -3.93
C ALA A 134 8.27 11.13 -3.35
N LYS A 135 7.68 12.00 -4.19
CA LYS A 135 7.07 13.29 -3.76
C LYS A 135 5.86 13.13 -2.83
N VAL A 136 5.25 11.95 -2.77
CA VAL A 136 4.19 11.63 -1.81
C VAL A 136 4.68 10.79 -0.63
N GLY A 137 6.00 10.64 -0.48
CA GLY A 137 6.64 10.01 0.68
C GLY A 137 6.84 8.49 0.56
N ASP A 138 6.78 7.90 -0.63
CA ASP A 138 7.10 6.48 -0.82
C ASP A 138 8.62 6.26 -0.87
N VAL A 139 9.14 5.53 0.12
CA VAL A 139 10.58 5.25 0.25
C VAL A 139 11.08 4.25 -0.81
N ASN A 140 10.23 3.31 -1.24
CA ASN A 140 10.63 2.31 -2.23
C ASN A 140 10.97 2.98 -3.57
N SER A 141 10.19 3.96 -3.99
CA SER A 141 10.46 4.74 -5.21
C SER A 141 11.77 5.52 -5.13
N LEU A 142 12.16 5.97 -3.93
CA LEU A 142 13.45 6.61 -3.72
C LEU A 142 14.61 5.63 -3.93
N ASP A 143 14.48 4.43 -3.40
CA ASP A 143 15.47 3.35 -3.59
C ASP A 143 15.58 2.95 -5.06
N VAL A 144 14.46 2.85 -5.79
CA VAL A 144 14.47 2.56 -7.23
C VAL A 144 15.20 3.65 -8.03
N ILE A 145 14.96 4.93 -7.74
CA ILE A 145 15.69 6.03 -8.40
C ILE A 145 17.18 6.01 -8.04
N LYS A 146 17.51 5.73 -6.79
CA LYS A 146 18.89 5.59 -6.34
C LYS A 146 19.60 4.48 -7.12
N ASP A 147 18.98 3.33 -7.29
CA ASP A 147 19.54 2.22 -8.06
C ASP A 147 19.72 2.59 -9.54
N MET A 148 18.74 3.26 -10.14
CA MET A 148 18.88 3.78 -11.51
C MET A 148 20.03 4.79 -11.62
N PHE A 149 20.21 5.68 -10.63
CA PHE A 149 21.32 6.64 -10.60
C PHE A 149 22.68 5.94 -10.50
N MET A 150 22.81 4.95 -9.61
CA MET A 150 24.05 4.19 -9.44
C MET A 150 24.45 3.42 -10.70
N LYS A 151 23.47 2.97 -11.49
CA LYS A 151 23.67 2.30 -12.78
C LYS A 151 23.84 3.26 -13.96
N GLY A 152 23.75 4.57 -13.74
CA GLY A 152 23.88 5.60 -14.79
C GLY A 152 22.63 5.82 -15.64
N HIS A 153 21.48 5.26 -15.26
CA HIS A 153 20.20 5.42 -15.96
C HIS A 153 19.40 6.65 -15.49
N ALA A 154 19.67 7.16 -14.29
CA ALA A 154 19.14 8.42 -13.79
C ALA A 154 20.27 9.43 -13.53
N THR A 155 19.96 10.71 -13.66
CA THR A 155 20.92 11.79 -13.40
C THR A 155 21.01 12.12 -11.91
N LYS A 156 22.13 12.72 -11.51
CA LYS A 156 22.32 13.26 -10.16
C LYS A 156 21.22 14.26 -9.78
N ALA A 157 20.78 15.09 -10.75
CA ALA A 157 19.72 16.07 -10.54
C ALA A 157 18.37 15.40 -10.24
N GLN A 158 17.99 14.36 -11.00
CA GLN A 158 16.75 13.61 -10.78
C GLN A 158 16.74 12.92 -9.42
N TYR A 159 17.87 12.30 -9.01
CA TYR A 159 17.96 11.69 -7.68
C TYR A 159 17.88 12.73 -6.55
N ALA A 160 18.57 13.86 -6.70
CA ALA A 160 18.51 14.96 -5.72
C ALA A 160 17.09 15.55 -5.61
N GLU A 161 16.36 15.67 -6.72
CA GLU A 161 14.97 16.11 -6.73
C GLU A 161 14.06 15.11 -6.00
N ALA A 162 14.19 13.81 -6.28
CA ALA A 162 13.41 12.78 -5.59
C ALA A 162 13.66 12.77 -4.07
N LEU A 163 14.93 12.88 -3.65
CA LEU A 163 15.31 13.02 -2.24
C LEU A 163 14.73 14.26 -1.58
N LYS A 164 14.64 15.37 -2.32
CA LYS A 164 14.03 16.60 -1.82
C LYS A 164 12.52 16.40 -1.64
N GLY A 165 11.84 15.90 -2.67
CA GLY A 165 10.39 15.65 -2.62
C GLY A 165 9.99 14.71 -1.49
N TYR A 166 10.73 13.63 -1.28
CA TYR A 166 10.50 12.70 -0.15
C TYR A 166 10.66 13.39 1.21
N ARG A 167 11.70 14.21 1.38
CA ARG A 167 11.92 14.97 2.60
C ARG A 167 10.79 15.95 2.86
N ASP A 168 10.39 16.71 1.85
CA ASP A 168 9.29 17.67 1.96
C ASP A 168 7.99 16.97 2.40
N ALA A 169 7.62 15.84 1.78
CA ALA A 169 6.48 15.02 2.18
C ALA A 169 6.59 14.50 3.62
N SER A 170 7.79 14.07 4.03
CA SER A 170 8.04 13.62 5.40
C SER A 170 7.92 14.74 6.43
N GLU A 171 8.31 15.97 6.09
CA GLU A 171 8.17 17.15 6.96
C GLU A 171 6.72 17.61 7.04
N GLU A 172 5.99 17.66 5.92
CA GLU A 172 4.57 18.05 5.89
C GLU A 172 3.68 17.11 6.72
N THR A 173 4.05 15.83 6.80
CA THR A 173 3.29 14.82 7.56
C THR A 173 3.64 14.78 9.05
N LYS A 174 4.68 15.51 9.49
CA LYS A 174 4.99 15.71 10.91
C LYS A 174 3.95 16.62 11.54
N SER A 175 3.41 16.18 12.67
CA SER A 175 2.72 17.10 13.59
C SER A 175 3.20 16.81 15.00
N PRO A 176 3.32 17.86 15.85
CA PRO A 176 3.67 17.68 17.26
C PRO A 176 2.77 16.63 17.95
N GLN A 177 1.49 16.59 17.61
CA GLN A 177 0.52 15.66 18.17
C GLN A 177 0.79 14.21 17.73
N ARG A 178 1.17 13.98 16.46
CA ARG A 178 1.55 12.65 15.97
C ARG A 178 2.84 12.17 16.62
N GLU A 179 3.81 13.04 16.81
CA GLU A 179 5.08 12.68 17.46
C GLU A 179 4.90 12.41 18.96
N VAL A 180 4.09 13.20 19.66
CA VAL A 180 3.68 12.92 21.04
C VAL A 180 2.90 11.60 21.13
N ALA A 181 1.97 11.32 20.21
CA ALA A 181 1.24 10.06 20.18
C ALA A 181 2.17 8.87 19.92
N LYS A 182 3.07 8.95 18.94
CA LYS A 182 4.08 7.91 18.67
C LYS A 182 4.97 7.66 19.89
N ALA A 183 5.46 8.72 20.53
CA ALA A 183 6.28 8.62 21.74
C ALA A 183 5.52 7.99 22.90
N PHE A 184 4.25 8.33 23.07
CA PHE A 184 3.37 7.71 24.07
C PHE A 184 3.20 6.20 23.79
N TYR A 185 2.88 5.81 22.56
CA TYR A 185 2.69 4.40 22.20
C TYR A 185 3.98 3.57 22.23
N SER A 186 5.14 4.15 21.88
CA SER A 186 6.43 3.46 21.99
C SER A 186 6.82 3.19 23.43
N THR A 187 6.53 4.13 24.35
CA THR A 187 6.81 3.98 25.79
C THR A 187 6.00 2.85 26.43
N PHE A 188 4.75 2.64 26.00
CA PHE A 188 3.91 1.52 26.50
C PHE A 188 4.31 0.14 25.95
N LYS A 189 5.08 0.07 24.86
CA LYS A 189 5.55 -1.22 24.28
C LYS A 189 6.69 -1.85 25.09
N TYR A 190 7.37 -1.08 25.94
CA TYR A 190 8.50 -1.53 26.77
C TYR A 190 8.18 -1.63 28.27
N LEU A 191 6.90 -1.49 28.65
CA LEU A 191 6.42 -1.57 30.04
C LEU A 191 5.37 -2.68 30.25
N GLY A 192 5.30 -3.66 29.35
CA GLY A 192 4.41 -4.83 29.43
C GLY A 192 5.18 -6.13 29.51
#